data_AF-A0AAV1C2D7-F1
#
_entry.id   AF-A0AAV1C2D7-F1
#
_cell.length_a   1.000
_cell.length_b   1.000
_cell.length_c   1.000
_cell.angle_alpha   90.00
_cell.angle_beta   90.00
_cell.angle_gamma   90.00
#
_symmetry.space_group_name_H-M   'P 1'
#
loop_
_entity.id
_entity.type
_entity.pdbx_description
1 polymer ?
#
loop_
_entity_poly.entity_id
_entity_poly.type
_entity_poly.pdbx_seq_one_letter_code
_entity_poly.pdbx_strand_id
1 'polypeptide(L)'
;MDSSSSSTSIAAVSEKQKKMSHVEAKGFVDEMRVVAMKMHTKDQAKEGEKESNEQEPEGQPLSKWEPSIEGYLKFLVDSKLVFDTLEKIVENPHFTEYAEFRNTRLERSERLAKDLVGLKEKYRAIPEPSTHGINYAQYLKEISENDTQAFMCHFYNIYFAHSAGGRMIGRKVSTYTTNISYVNCKRKNKKWSTKPSF
;
A
#
# COMPACT_ATOMS: atom_id res chain seq x y z
N MET A 1 14.00 -59.36 15.83
CA MET A 1 14.08 -57.91 16.14
C MET A 1 14.19 -57.21 14.81
N ASP A 2 13.04 -56.91 14.21
CA ASP A 2 12.97 -56.23 12.92
C ASP A 2 13.24 -54.74 13.11
N SER A 3 14.24 -54.21 12.42
CA SER A 3 14.50 -52.77 12.34
C SER A 3 14.45 -52.37 10.87
N SER A 4 13.24 -52.08 10.40
CA SER A 4 12.98 -51.53 9.07
C SER A 4 13.08 -50.00 9.14
N SER A 5 14.19 -49.44 8.65
CA SER A 5 14.40 -47.99 8.56
C SER A 5 13.73 -47.45 7.29
N SER A 6 12.51 -46.91 7.44
CA SER A 6 11.76 -46.24 6.38
C SER A 6 12.38 -44.87 6.06
N SER A 7 13.23 -44.83 5.04
CA SER A 7 13.91 -43.62 4.55
C SER A 7 13.20 -43.12 3.28
N THR A 8 11.97 -42.62 3.39
CA THR A 8 11.21 -42.20 2.19
C THR A 8 10.39 -40.92 2.37
N SER A 9 10.89 -39.92 3.11
CA SER A 9 10.12 -38.68 3.34
C SER A 9 10.84 -37.36 3.14
N ILE A 10 12.14 -37.34 2.83
CA ILE A 10 12.87 -36.07 2.60
C ILE A 10 12.84 -35.63 1.12
N ALA A 11 12.94 -36.59 0.19
CA ALA A 11 12.97 -36.27 -1.25
C ALA A 11 11.65 -35.67 -1.77
N ALA A 12 10.50 -36.21 -1.34
CA ALA A 12 9.19 -35.78 -1.79
C ALA A 12 8.79 -34.37 -1.29
N VAL A 13 9.30 -33.94 -0.12
CA VAL A 13 9.09 -32.58 0.39
C VAL A 13 9.92 -31.58 -0.42
N SER A 14 11.16 -31.95 -0.78
CA SER A 14 12.02 -31.11 -1.62
C SER A 14 11.48 -30.93 -3.04
N GLU A 15 10.88 -31.98 -3.64
CA GLU A 15 10.31 -31.89 -4.99
C GLU A 15 9.02 -31.07 -5.05
N LYS A 16 8.19 -31.12 -4.00
CA LYS A 16 6.97 -30.32 -3.92
C LYS A 16 7.25 -28.84 -3.69
N GLN A 17 8.32 -28.51 -2.95
CA GLN A 17 8.78 -27.12 -2.80
C GLN A 17 9.50 -26.60 -4.06
N LYS A 18 10.20 -27.47 -4.81
CA LYS A 18 10.92 -27.09 -6.04
C LYS A 18 9.99 -26.86 -7.24
N LYS A 19 8.80 -27.46 -7.27
CA LYS A 19 7.85 -27.34 -8.40
C LYS A 19 7.04 -26.04 -8.45
N MET A 20 7.03 -25.22 -7.39
CA MET A 20 6.26 -23.96 -7.37
C MET A 20 7.09 -22.68 -7.52
N SER A 21 8.42 -22.75 -7.45
CA SER A 21 9.30 -21.57 -7.44
C SER A 21 10.08 -21.34 -8.73
N HIS A 22 9.73 -22.00 -9.83
CA HIS A 22 10.39 -21.80 -11.12
C HIS A 22 9.51 -21.01 -12.10
N VAL A 23 9.03 -19.84 -11.69
CA VAL A 23 8.99 -18.74 -12.66
C VAL A 23 10.43 -18.28 -12.72
N GLU A 24 11.16 -18.73 -13.74
CA GLU A 24 12.51 -18.26 -14.03
C GLU A 24 12.42 -16.73 -14.11
N ALA A 25 12.91 -16.03 -13.07
CA ALA A 25 12.84 -14.58 -13.02
C ALA A 25 13.65 -14.07 -14.20
N LYS A 26 13.01 -13.35 -15.14
CA LYS A 26 13.66 -12.98 -16.41
C LYS A 26 14.55 -11.75 -16.27
N GLY A 27 14.59 -11.15 -15.08
CA GLY A 27 15.47 -10.06 -14.69
C GLY A 27 15.27 -9.63 -13.23
N PHE A 28 16.08 -8.67 -12.78
CA PHE A 28 16.10 -8.21 -11.39
C PHE A 28 14.73 -7.76 -10.86
N VAL A 29 13.93 -7.07 -11.68
CA VAL A 29 12.59 -6.62 -11.30
C VAL A 29 11.64 -7.80 -11.02
N ASP A 30 11.78 -8.92 -11.73
CA ASP A 30 10.99 -10.12 -11.49
C ASP A 30 11.37 -10.77 -10.16
N GLU A 31 12.67 -10.78 -9.81
CA GLU A 31 13.14 -11.25 -8.50
C GLU A 31 12.56 -10.40 -7.37
N MET A 32 12.59 -9.07 -7.52
CA MET A 32 11.98 -8.14 -6.58
C MET A 32 10.47 -8.38 -6.44
N ARG A 33 9.76 -8.58 -7.56
CA ARG A 33 8.33 -8.90 -7.57
C ARG A 33 8.05 -10.19 -6.78
N VAL A 34 8.82 -11.25 -7.02
CA VAL A 34 8.63 -12.54 -6.32
C VAL A 34 8.77 -12.36 -4.80
N VAL A 35 9.81 -11.64 -4.34
CA VAL A 35 10.01 -11.39 -2.91
C VAL A 35 8.89 -10.50 -2.34
N ALA A 36 8.53 -9.42 -3.05
CA ALA A 36 7.44 -8.53 -2.63
C ALA A 36 6.11 -9.27 -2.51
N MET A 37 5.78 -10.17 -3.45
CA MET A 37 4.54 -10.94 -3.41
C MET A 37 4.46 -11.88 -2.21
N LYS A 38 5.57 -12.56 -1.86
CA LYS A 38 5.61 -13.43 -0.67
C LYS A 38 5.32 -12.70 0.63
N MET A 39 5.65 -11.41 0.71
CA MET A 39 5.39 -10.59 1.89
C MET A 39 3.92 -10.20 2.07
N HIS A 40 3.04 -10.43 1.08
CA HIS A 40 1.61 -10.20 1.21
C HIS A 40 0.91 -11.38 1.88
N THR A 41 -0.26 -11.15 2.45
CA THR A 41 -1.16 -12.24 2.87
C THR A 41 -1.91 -12.82 1.68
N LYS A 42 -2.36 -14.07 1.79
CA LYS A 42 -3.16 -14.73 0.73
C LYS A 42 -4.46 -13.99 0.38
N ASP A 43 -5.00 -13.25 1.35
CA ASP A 43 -6.20 -12.44 1.17
C ASP A 43 -5.93 -11.15 0.40
N GLN A 44 -4.69 -10.65 0.42
CA GLN A 44 -4.27 -9.44 -0.30
C GLN A 44 -3.74 -9.77 -1.71
N ALA A 45 -3.04 -10.90 -1.87
CA ALA A 45 -2.50 -11.35 -3.15
C ALA A 45 -2.48 -12.89 -3.25
N LYS A 46 -2.81 -13.42 -4.43
CA LYS A 46 -2.83 -14.88 -4.70
C LYS A 46 -1.48 -15.56 -4.42
N GLU A 47 -0.39 -14.84 -4.64
CA GLU A 47 1.00 -15.28 -4.44
C GLU A 47 1.51 -15.00 -3.02
N GLY A 48 0.65 -14.50 -2.12
CA GLY A 48 1.01 -14.18 -0.74
C GLY A 48 1.30 -15.41 0.11
N GLU A 49 2.31 -15.32 0.97
CA GLU A 49 2.72 -16.40 1.87
C GLU A 49 2.64 -16.02 3.35
N LYS A 50 2.44 -14.73 3.70
CA LYS A 50 2.28 -14.32 5.11
C LYS A 50 0.93 -14.75 5.68
N GLU A 51 0.96 -15.16 6.95
CA GLU A 51 -0.24 -15.40 7.74
C GLU A 51 -0.97 -14.08 8.01
N SER A 52 -2.30 -14.10 7.94
CA SER A 52 -3.11 -12.94 8.28
C SER A 52 -3.11 -12.73 9.79
N ASN A 53 -2.72 -11.55 10.23
CA ASN A 53 -2.94 -11.13 11.61
C ASN A 53 -4.24 -10.32 11.68
N GLU A 54 -5.34 -10.98 12.08
CA GLU A 54 -6.65 -10.33 12.19
C GLU A 54 -6.71 -9.26 13.31
N GLN A 55 -5.74 -9.24 14.23
CA GLN A 55 -5.65 -8.25 15.30
C GLN A 55 -5.12 -6.90 14.81
N GLU A 56 -4.44 -6.85 13.67
CA GLU A 56 -4.05 -5.59 13.03
C GLU A 56 -5.05 -5.21 11.93
N PRO A 57 -5.52 -3.94 11.89
CA PRO A 57 -6.48 -3.50 10.88
C PRO A 57 -5.94 -3.62 9.45
N GLU A 58 -4.62 -3.60 9.25
CA GLU A 58 -3.96 -3.80 7.95
C GLU A 58 -3.89 -5.27 7.51
N GLY A 59 -3.98 -6.21 8.47
CA GLY A 59 -4.00 -7.66 8.22
C GLY A 59 -5.39 -8.20 7.89
N GLN A 60 -6.43 -7.39 8.06
CA GLN A 60 -7.80 -7.77 7.72
C GLN A 60 -8.01 -7.86 6.20
N PRO A 61 -8.82 -8.81 5.72
CA PRO A 61 -9.23 -8.85 4.32
C PRO A 61 -9.89 -7.54 3.90
N LEU A 62 -9.55 -7.02 2.70
CA LEU A 62 -10.12 -5.78 2.15
C LEU A 62 -11.67 -5.79 2.08
N SER A 63 -12.28 -6.97 2.08
CA SER A 63 -13.73 -7.15 2.13
C SER A 63 -14.33 -6.72 3.48
N LYS A 64 -13.67 -7.09 4.59
CA LYS A 64 -14.09 -6.84 5.97
C LYS A 64 -13.61 -5.48 6.51
N TRP A 65 -12.58 -4.91 5.90
CA TRP A 65 -12.03 -3.61 6.31
C TRP A 65 -13.02 -2.46 6.09
N GLU A 66 -13.28 -1.70 7.15
CA GLU A 66 -14.09 -0.48 7.13
C GLU A 66 -13.20 0.77 7.26
N PRO A 67 -13.09 1.60 6.20
CA PRO A 67 -12.24 2.77 6.25
C PRO A 67 -12.90 3.90 7.05
N SER A 68 -12.08 4.68 7.77
CA SER A 68 -12.50 5.97 8.35
C SER A 68 -12.01 7.13 7.49
N ILE A 69 -12.77 8.23 7.43
CA ILE A 69 -12.35 9.44 6.70
C ILE A 69 -11.08 10.02 7.31
N GLU A 70 -11.00 10.07 8.63
CA GLU A 70 -9.83 10.59 9.34
C GLU A 70 -8.58 9.75 9.06
N GLY A 71 -8.69 8.42 9.13
CA GLY A 71 -7.59 7.51 8.82
C GLY A 71 -7.14 7.63 7.37
N TYR A 72 -8.10 7.77 6.45
CA TYR A 72 -7.78 7.98 5.04
C TYR A 72 -7.06 9.32 4.79
N LEU A 73 -7.48 10.41 5.44
CA LEU A 73 -6.79 11.69 5.34
C LEU A 73 -5.35 11.62 5.87
N LYS A 74 -5.14 10.98 7.03
CA LYS A 74 -3.78 10.75 7.57
C LYS A 74 -2.93 9.94 6.59
N PHE A 75 -3.48 8.86 6.05
CA PHE A 75 -2.82 8.03 5.03
C PHE A 75 -2.42 8.84 3.79
N LEU A 76 -3.30 9.72 3.28
CA LEU A 76 -3.01 10.54 2.10
C LEU A 76 -1.93 11.58 2.38
N VAL A 77 -1.93 12.20 3.56
CA VAL A 77 -0.92 13.18 3.97
C VAL A 77 0.45 12.52 4.11
N ASP A 78 0.51 11.37 4.80
CA ASP A 78 1.75 10.60 4.95
C ASP A 78 2.26 10.10 3.61
N SER A 79 1.37 9.55 2.77
CA SER A 79 1.73 9.12 1.42
C SER A 79 2.28 10.27 0.60
N LYS A 80 1.66 11.45 0.66
CA LYS A 80 2.15 12.63 -0.05
C LYS A 80 3.55 13.02 0.42
N LEU A 81 3.81 13.02 1.73
CA LEU A 81 5.14 13.34 2.27
C LEU A 81 6.21 12.35 1.76
N VAL A 82 5.87 11.05 1.70
CA VAL A 82 6.75 10.02 1.15
C VAL A 82 7.02 10.26 -0.34
N PHE A 83 6.00 10.49 -1.16
CA PHE A 83 6.18 10.77 -2.59
C PHE A 83 6.93 12.08 -2.83
N ASP A 84 6.64 13.14 -2.07
CA ASP A 84 7.38 14.41 -2.15
C ASP A 84 8.87 14.17 -1.86
N THR A 85 9.18 13.25 -0.95
CA THR A 85 10.56 12.91 -0.58
C THR A 85 11.26 12.14 -1.68
N LEU A 86 10.62 11.10 -2.23
CA LEU A 86 11.17 10.34 -3.36
C LEU A 86 11.41 11.24 -4.58
N GLU A 87 10.44 12.08 -4.93
CA GLU A 87 10.54 13.00 -6.05
C GLU A 87 11.67 14.03 -5.85
N LYS A 88 11.87 14.54 -4.63
CA LYS A 88 13.00 15.44 -4.32
C LYS A 88 14.36 14.75 -4.41
N ILE A 89 14.45 13.50 -3.94
CA ILE A 89 15.68 12.72 -4.00
C ILE A 89 16.10 12.50 -5.46
N VAL A 90 15.17 12.09 -6.33
CA VAL A 90 15.51 11.86 -7.75
C VAL A 90 15.78 13.18 -8.48
N GLU A 91 15.11 14.28 -8.11
CA GLU A 91 15.34 15.62 -8.69
C GLU A 91 16.74 16.16 -8.36
N ASN A 92 17.22 15.97 -7.13
CA ASN A 92 18.56 16.38 -6.69
C ASN A 92 19.32 15.19 -6.10
N PRO A 93 19.82 14.29 -6.95
CA PRO A 93 20.28 13.00 -6.49
C PRO A 93 21.72 13.05 -6.01
N HIS A 94 21.98 12.33 -4.92
CA HIS A 94 23.32 12.09 -4.43
C HIS A 94 24.12 11.19 -5.39
N PHE A 95 23.45 10.21 -6.02
CA PHE A 95 24.02 9.30 -7.02
C PHE A 95 23.42 9.57 -8.40
N THR A 96 24.26 9.72 -9.42
CA THR A 96 23.84 10.12 -10.78
C THR A 96 22.80 9.19 -11.42
N GLU A 97 22.82 7.92 -11.06
CA GLU A 97 21.95 6.85 -11.56
C GLU A 97 20.48 7.09 -11.20
N TYR A 98 20.20 7.84 -10.12
CA TYR A 98 18.83 8.18 -9.76
C TYR A 98 18.16 9.14 -10.73
N ALA A 99 18.93 9.87 -11.55
CA ALA A 99 18.38 10.77 -12.55
C ALA A 99 17.51 10.05 -13.59
N GLU A 100 17.75 8.75 -13.81
CA GLU A 100 16.94 7.88 -14.68
C GLU A 100 15.49 7.69 -14.16
N PHE A 101 15.25 7.96 -12.88
CA PHE A 101 13.91 7.84 -12.25
C PHE A 101 13.14 9.16 -12.22
N ARG A 102 13.59 10.19 -12.92
CA ARG A 102 12.83 11.44 -13.12
C ARG A 102 11.80 11.27 -14.23
N ASN A 103 10.67 11.94 -14.10
CA ASN A 103 9.65 12.05 -15.15
C ASN A 103 9.13 10.70 -15.67
N THR A 104 9.04 9.72 -14.77
CA THR A 104 8.56 8.36 -15.05
C THR A 104 7.06 8.30 -15.33
N ARG A 105 6.34 9.39 -15.04
CA ARG A 105 4.86 9.51 -15.04
C ARG A 105 4.20 8.73 -13.91
N LEU A 106 4.98 8.19 -12.99
CA LEU A 106 4.49 7.52 -11.79
C LEU A 106 4.35 8.49 -10.61
N GLU A 107 4.87 9.72 -10.74
CA GLU A 107 4.84 10.78 -9.73
C GLU A 107 3.42 11.02 -9.20
N ARG A 108 3.32 11.18 -7.89
CA ARG A 108 2.04 11.21 -7.17
C ARG A 108 1.82 12.48 -6.37
N SER A 109 2.89 13.18 -6.03
CA SER A 109 2.88 14.35 -5.14
C SER A 109 1.89 15.43 -5.58
N GLU A 110 1.95 15.81 -6.86
CA GLU A 110 1.07 16.84 -7.42
C GLU A 110 -0.42 16.42 -7.39
N ARG A 111 -0.70 15.16 -7.75
CA ARG A 111 -2.07 14.63 -7.77
C ARG A 111 -2.63 14.53 -6.35
N LEU A 112 -1.82 14.05 -5.40
CA LEU A 112 -2.20 14.00 -3.99
C LEU A 112 -2.42 15.40 -3.40
N ALA A 113 -1.63 16.40 -3.81
CA ALA A 113 -1.87 17.79 -3.41
C ALA A 113 -3.27 18.27 -3.85
N LYS A 114 -3.65 18.01 -5.11
CA LYS A 114 -4.98 18.35 -5.65
C LYS A 114 -6.09 17.60 -4.91
N ASP A 115 -5.90 16.30 -4.66
CA ASP A 115 -6.86 15.48 -3.92
C ASP A 115 -7.08 16.03 -2.49
N LEU A 116 -6.00 16.39 -1.79
CA LEU A 116 -6.09 16.96 -0.44
C LEU A 116 -6.77 18.33 -0.42
N VAL A 117 -6.55 19.19 -1.42
CA VAL A 117 -7.28 20.46 -1.54
C VAL A 117 -8.78 20.21 -1.68
N GLY A 118 -9.19 19.32 -2.59
CA GLY A 118 -10.60 18.98 -2.77
C GLY A 118 -11.23 18.34 -1.52
N LEU A 119 -10.47 17.53 -0.77
CA LEU A 119 -10.93 16.94 0.48
C LEU A 119 -11.04 17.97 1.61
N LYS A 120 -10.17 18.98 1.64
CA LYS A 120 -10.21 20.07 2.64
C LYS A 120 -11.52 20.84 2.55
N GLU A 121 -12.01 21.11 1.34
CA GLU A 121 -13.30 21.76 1.12
C GLU A 121 -14.47 20.95 1.70
N LYS A 122 -14.38 19.62 1.61
CA LYS A 122 -15.45 18.70 2.04
C LYS A 122 -15.42 18.37 3.54
N TYR A 123 -14.23 18.25 4.12
CA TYR A 123 -14.04 17.73 5.49
C TYR A 123 -13.40 18.72 6.48
N ARG A 124 -13.18 19.98 6.05
CA ARG A 124 -12.75 21.16 6.83
C ARG A 124 -11.34 21.13 7.46
N ALA A 125 -10.76 19.96 7.75
CA ALA A 125 -9.40 19.89 8.31
C ALA A 125 -8.59 18.79 7.61
N ILE A 126 -7.38 19.15 7.16
CA ILE A 126 -6.35 18.21 6.73
C ILE A 126 -5.40 18.05 7.92
N PRO A 127 -5.14 16.82 8.39
CA PRO A 127 -4.21 16.59 9.49
C PRO A 127 -2.77 16.88 9.06
N GLU A 128 -1.90 17.14 10.04
CA GLU A 128 -0.46 17.12 9.82
C GLU A 128 0.04 15.70 9.56
N PRO A 129 1.20 15.53 8.89
CA PRO A 129 1.83 14.22 8.73
C PRO A 129 2.05 13.52 10.07
N SER A 130 1.79 12.23 10.11
CA SER A 130 2.01 11.41 11.31
C SER A 130 3.50 11.12 11.50
N THR A 131 3.85 10.68 12.72
CA THR A 131 5.20 10.21 13.04
C THR A 131 5.67 9.10 12.10
N HIS A 132 4.77 8.23 11.62
CA HIS A 132 5.13 7.15 10.69
C HIS A 132 5.55 7.71 9.33
N GLY A 133 4.79 8.67 8.78
CA GLY A 133 5.12 9.35 7.53
C GLY A 133 6.44 10.13 7.63
N ILE A 134 6.64 10.84 8.74
CA ILE A 134 7.87 11.61 9.00
C ILE A 134 9.09 10.70 9.10
N ASN A 135 9.01 9.66 9.95
CA ASN A 135 10.12 8.73 10.15
C ASN A 135 10.47 8.02 8.85
N TYR A 136 9.47 7.61 8.06
CA TYR A 136 9.74 6.91 6.81
C TYR A 136 10.36 7.84 5.77
N ALA A 137 9.91 9.09 5.67
CA ALA A 137 10.53 10.09 4.80
C ALA A 137 11.98 10.38 5.20
N GLN A 138 12.28 10.45 6.50
CA GLN A 138 13.66 10.61 6.99
C GLN A 138 14.52 9.40 6.63
N TYR A 139 14.01 8.20 6.86
CA TYR A 139 14.70 6.96 6.49
C TYR A 139 15.00 6.87 4.99
N LEU A 140 14.05 7.27 4.13
CA LEU A 140 14.25 7.29 2.68
C LEU A 140 15.39 8.23 2.25
N LYS A 141 15.53 9.39 2.90
CA LYS A 141 16.65 10.31 2.66
C LYS A 141 17.97 9.67 3.07
N GLU A 142 18.01 9.12 4.28
CA GLU A 142 19.20 8.46 4.81
C GLU A 142 19.70 7.34 3.88
N ILE A 143 18.83 6.41 3.49
CA ILE A 143 19.23 5.32 2.59
C ILE A 143 19.57 5.83 1.18
N SER A 144 18.95 6.93 0.71
CA SER A 144 19.27 7.47 -0.62
C SER A 144 20.71 7.96 -0.74
N GLU A 145 21.32 8.38 0.37
CA GLU A 145 22.69 8.88 0.43
C GLU A 145 23.70 7.77 0.77
N ASN A 146 23.27 6.72 1.49
CA ASN A 146 24.17 5.72 2.08
C ASN A 146 24.03 4.30 1.50
N ASP A 147 22.88 3.94 0.93
CA ASP A 147 22.58 2.59 0.43
C ASP A 147 21.68 2.63 -0.82
N THR A 148 22.34 2.68 -1.98
CA THR A 148 21.68 2.79 -3.28
C THR A 148 20.76 1.60 -3.57
N GLN A 149 21.14 0.40 -3.17
CA GLN A 149 20.36 -0.82 -3.42
C GLN A 149 19.09 -0.84 -2.56
N ALA A 150 19.19 -0.48 -1.28
CA ALA A 150 18.02 -0.35 -0.41
C ALA A 150 17.07 0.74 -0.92
N PHE A 151 17.60 1.92 -1.30
CA PHE A 151 16.78 2.99 -1.88
C PHE A 151 16.00 2.51 -3.11
N MET A 152 16.69 1.84 -4.04
CA MET A 152 16.07 1.26 -5.24
C MET A 152 14.96 0.26 -4.91
N CYS A 153 15.17 -0.56 -3.88
CA CYS A 153 14.16 -1.49 -3.38
C CYS A 153 12.90 -0.78 -2.89
N HIS A 154 13.07 0.26 -2.07
CA HIS A 154 11.96 1.05 -1.56
C HIS A 154 11.24 1.83 -2.68
N PHE A 155 12.00 2.43 -3.60
CA PHE A 155 11.45 3.15 -4.76
C PHE A 155 10.52 2.23 -5.57
N TYR A 156 11.00 1.03 -5.94
CA TYR A 156 10.19 0.04 -6.64
C TYR A 156 8.93 -0.33 -5.86
N ASN A 157 9.08 -0.76 -4.61
CA ASN A 157 7.95 -1.26 -3.83
C ASN A 157 6.87 -0.18 -3.61
N ILE A 158 7.24 1.07 -3.38
CA ILE A 158 6.29 2.16 -3.15
C ILE A 158 5.45 2.46 -4.40
N TYR A 159 6.10 2.68 -5.55
CA TYR A 159 5.37 3.03 -6.79
C TYR A 159 4.55 1.85 -7.34
N PHE A 160 5.09 0.63 -7.29
CA PHE A 160 4.39 -0.55 -7.82
C PHE A 160 3.30 -1.07 -6.89
N ALA A 161 3.47 -0.97 -5.56
CA ALA A 161 2.37 -1.27 -4.63
C ALA A 161 1.21 -0.28 -4.81
N HIS A 162 1.51 1.01 -5.00
CA HIS A 162 0.48 2.04 -5.21
C HIS A 162 -0.33 1.80 -6.50
N SER A 163 0.36 1.49 -7.61
CA SER A 163 -0.28 1.27 -8.92
C SER A 163 -1.05 -0.05 -9.01
N ALA A 164 -0.67 -1.07 -8.23
CA ALA A 164 -1.39 -2.33 -8.12
C ALA A 164 -2.49 -2.28 -7.04
N GLY A 165 -2.12 -2.54 -5.78
CA GLY A 165 -3.05 -2.64 -4.65
C GLY A 165 -3.74 -1.33 -4.29
N GLY A 166 -3.02 -0.21 -4.42
CA GLY A 166 -3.54 1.13 -4.06
C GLY A 166 -4.80 1.52 -4.85
N ARG A 167 -4.94 1.05 -6.10
CA ARG A 167 -6.15 1.28 -6.92
C ARG A 167 -7.40 0.62 -6.34
N MET A 168 -7.26 -0.58 -5.80
CA MET A 168 -8.38 -1.31 -5.19
C MET A 168 -8.83 -0.63 -3.89
N ILE A 169 -7.86 -0.21 -3.07
CA ILE A 169 -8.11 0.53 -1.82
C ILE A 169 -8.83 1.84 -2.12
N GLY A 170 -8.36 2.63 -3.09
CA GLY A 170 -9.01 3.89 -3.48
C GLY A 170 -10.47 3.72 -3.91
N ARG A 171 -10.80 2.65 -4.65
CA ARG A 171 -12.18 2.34 -5.05
C ARG A 171 -13.06 2.00 -3.84
N LYS A 172 -12.55 1.18 -2.92
CA LYS A 172 -13.28 0.78 -1.70
C LYS A 172 -13.60 2.00 -0.83
N VAL A 173 -12.61 2.87 -0.60
CA VAL A 173 -12.80 4.11 0.17
C VAL A 173 -13.82 5.03 -0.51
N SER A 174 -13.68 5.28 -1.82
CA SER A 174 -14.62 6.13 -2.57
C SER A 174 -16.08 5.64 -2.46
N THR A 175 -16.28 4.33 -2.61
CA THR A 175 -17.60 3.70 -2.48
C THR A 175 -18.18 3.90 -1.07
N TYR A 176 -17.35 3.68 -0.05
CA TYR A 176 -17.76 3.85 1.34
C TYR A 176 -18.15 5.30 1.68
N THR A 177 -17.34 6.28 1.25
CA THR A 177 -17.63 7.70 1.49
C THR A 177 -18.91 8.19 0.80
N THR A 178 -19.19 7.66 -0.40
CA THR A 178 -20.41 7.98 -1.17
C THR A 178 -21.65 7.41 -0.48
N ASN A 179 -21.58 6.17 0.00
CA ASN A 179 -22.66 5.52 0.75
C ASN A 179 -23.00 6.27 2.05
N ILE A 180 -21.99 6.70 2.83
CA ILE A 180 -22.21 7.52 4.02
C ILE A 180 -22.95 8.81 3.66
N SER A 181 -22.51 9.49 2.61
CA SER A 181 -23.11 10.75 2.15
C SER A 181 -24.58 10.55 1.76
N TYR A 182 -24.89 9.47 1.04
CA TYR A 182 -26.25 9.10 0.63
C TYR A 182 -27.16 8.77 1.83
N VAL A 183 -26.68 7.97 2.78
CA VAL A 183 -27.45 7.62 3.99
C VAL A 183 -27.73 8.86 4.84
N ASN A 184 -26.74 9.74 5.00
CA ASN A 184 -26.90 11.00 5.74
C ASN A 184 -27.88 11.96 5.05
N CYS A 185 -27.87 12.02 3.72
CA CYS A 185 -28.88 12.76 2.94
C CYS A 185 -30.29 12.22 3.17
N LYS A 186 -30.49 10.89 3.07
CA LYS A 186 -31.80 10.26 3.34
C LYS A 186 -32.30 10.50 4.76
N ARG A 187 -31.42 10.45 5.78
CA ARG A 187 -31.79 10.76 7.17
C ARG A 187 -32.22 12.21 7.34
N LYS A 188 -31.53 13.16 6.70
CA LYS A 188 -31.95 14.58 6.70
C LYS A 188 -33.31 14.75 6.04
N ASN A 189 -33.56 14.11 4.89
CA ASN A 189 -34.85 14.20 4.20
C ASN A 189 -36.01 13.56 5.00
N LYS A 190 -35.78 12.43 5.68
CA LYS A 190 -36.78 11.82 6.59
C LYS A 190 -37.12 12.71 7.80
N LYS A 191 -36.17 13.53 8.27
CA LYS A 191 -36.39 14.47 9.39
C LYS A 191 -37.27 15.67 9.00
N TRP A 192 -37.37 15.97 7.71
CA TRP A 192 -38.24 17.01 7.17
C TRP A 192 -39.67 16.52 6.86
N SER A 193 -39.83 15.22 6.57
CA SER A 193 -41.14 14.61 6.29
C SER A 193 -41.99 14.31 7.54
N THR A 194 -41.52 14.62 8.75
CA THR A 194 -42.24 14.36 10.02
C THR A 194 -42.52 15.62 10.83
N LYS A 195 -42.54 16.82 10.21
CA LYS A 195 -43.07 18.01 10.91
C LYS A 195 -44.61 17.93 10.96
N PRO A 196 -45.24 18.02 12.14
CA PRO A 196 -46.69 17.97 12.24
C PRO A 196 -47.30 19.20 11.57
N SER A 197 -48.32 18.97 10.76
CA SER A 197 -49.30 19.99 10.36
C SER A 197 -49.95 20.53 11.63
N PHE A 198 -49.70 21.81 11.92
CA PHE A 198 -50.46 22.59 12.89
C PHE A 198 -51.91 22.74 12.42
#